data_AF-A0A840QFN8-F1
#
_entry.id   AF-A0A840QFN8-F1
#
_cell.length_a   1.000
_cell.length_b   1.000
_cell.length_c   1.000
_cell.angle_alpha   90.00
_cell.angle_beta   90.00
_cell.angle_gamma   90.00
#
_symmetry.space_group_name_H-M   'P 1'
#
loop_
_entity.id
_entity.type
_entity.pdbx_description
1 polymer ?
#
loop_
_entity_poly.entity_id
_entity_poly.type
_entity_poly.pdbx_seq_one_letter_code
_entity_poly.pdbx_strand_id
1 'polypeptide(L)'
;MTSTRRRPATIASALATATRDIRRAVHAADPACAPDLVTLRDAGWQLTQLPSVLSDLVTLVAEHTGHHTEHADQVRRVDGEPAADQLARACRDLAALRRALDTAHTAARGYYTAVSHLAPAHTPPRLTPEQPHEQRPEF
;
A
#
# COMPACT_ATOMS: atom_id res chain seq x y z
N MET A 1 -27.41 12.60 -9.03
CA MET A 1 -26.23 11.76 -8.72
C MET A 1 -26.25 11.42 -7.22
N THR A 2 -26.91 10.33 -6.86
CA THR A 2 -27.07 9.89 -5.47
C THR A 2 -25.85 9.06 -5.07
N SER A 3 -24.90 9.69 -4.38
CA SER A 3 -23.74 9.01 -3.79
C SER A 3 -24.24 7.98 -2.78
N THR A 4 -24.19 6.69 -3.15
CA THR A 4 -24.64 5.60 -2.30
C THR A 4 -23.63 5.45 -1.16
N ARG A 5 -23.89 6.12 -0.03
CA ARG A 5 -23.09 5.96 1.19
C ARG A 5 -23.07 4.46 1.55
N ARG A 6 -21.93 3.80 1.34
CA ARG A 6 -21.76 2.40 1.75
C ARG A 6 -21.83 2.33 3.28
N ARG A 7 -22.61 1.37 3.79
CA ARG A 7 -22.76 1.16 5.24
C ARG A 7 -21.40 0.75 5.85
N PRO A 8 -21.10 1.13 7.11
CA PRO A 8 -19.85 0.75 7.80
C PRO A 8 -19.56 -0.76 7.80
N ALA A 9 -20.60 -1.60 7.91
CA ALA A 9 -20.48 -3.07 7.84
C ALA A 9 -19.90 -3.56 6.50
N THR A 10 -20.15 -2.84 5.40
CA THR A 10 -19.61 -3.16 4.08
C THR A 10 -18.12 -2.84 3.98
N ILE A 11 -17.65 -1.79 4.67
CA ILE A 11 -16.24 -1.38 4.71
C ILE A 11 -15.42 -2.40 5.52
N ALA A 12 -15.91 -2.81 6.69
CA ALA A 12 -15.23 -3.80 7.52
C ALA A 12 -15.08 -5.16 6.80
N SER A 13 -16.13 -5.62 6.13
CA SER A 13 -16.09 -6.86 5.34
C SER A 13 -15.13 -6.77 4.15
N ALA A 14 -15.12 -5.64 3.44
CA ALA A 14 -14.19 -5.39 2.34
C ALA A 14 -12.73 -5.38 2.82
N LEU A 15 -12.43 -4.69 3.93
CA LEU A 15 -11.10 -4.66 4.53
C LEU A 15 -10.65 -6.05 4.99
N ALA A 16 -11.54 -6.81 5.63
CA ALA A 16 -11.24 -8.17 6.08
C ALA A 16 -10.95 -9.12 4.90
N THR A 17 -11.60 -8.89 3.75
CA THR A 17 -11.35 -9.65 2.52
C THR A 17 -10.01 -9.26 1.91
N ALA A 18 -9.79 -7.96 1.69
CA ALA A 18 -8.52 -7.44 1.16
C ALA A 18 -7.31 -7.86 2.01
N THR A 19 -7.44 -7.83 3.35
CA THR A 19 -6.38 -8.27 4.27
C THR A 19 -6.06 -9.74 4.10
N ARG A 20 -7.08 -10.61 3.95
CA ARG A 20 -6.89 -12.05 3.73
C ARG A 20 -6.22 -12.32 2.39
N ASP A 21 -6.63 -11.61 1.34
CA ASP A 21 -6.09 -11.78 0.00
C ASP A 21 -4.63 -11.32 -0.09
N ILE A 22 -4.31 -10.15 0.48
CA ILE A 22 -2.93 -9.65 0.58
C ILE A 22 -2.07 -10.64 1.38
N ARG A 23 -2.55 -11.09 2.54
CA ARG A 23 -1.82 -12.06 3.37
C ARG A 23 -1.56 -13.37 2.64
N ARG A 24 -2.55 -13.88 1.90
CA ARG A 24 -2.39 -15.08 1.08
C ARG A 24 -1.35 -14.88 -0.02
N ALA A 25 -1.41 -13.76 -0.74
CA ALA A 25 -0.46 -13.44 -1.80
C ALA A 25 0.98 -13.33 -1.27
N VAL A 26 1.18 -12.65 -0.14
CA VAL A 26 2.49 -12.53 0.52
C VAL A 26 3.03 -13.89 0.96
N HIS A 27 2.20 -14.77 1.52
CA HIS A 27 2.64 -16.11 1.93
C HIS A 27 2.88 -17.06 0.75
N ALA A 28 2.26 -16.83 -0.40
CA ALA A 28 2.48 -17.61 -1.61
C ALA A 28 3.69 -17.12 -2.43
N ALA A 29 4.21 -15.92 -2.14
CA ALA A 29 5.37 -15.39 -2.83
C ALA A 29 6.63 -16.18 -2.45
N ASP A 30 7.32 -16.71 -3.46
CA ASP A 30 8.61 -17.36 -3.30
C ASP A 30 9.73 -16.32 -3.39
N PRO A 31 10.51 -16.06 -2.31
CA PRO A 31 11.63 -15.12 -2.35
C PRO A 31 12.73 -15.50 -3.34
N ALA A 32 12.83 -16.77 -3.76
CA ALA A 32 13.79 -17.22 -4.77
C ALA A 32 13.41 -16.78 -6.18
N CYS A 33 12.13 -16.45 -6.42
CA CYS A 33 11.63 -15.97 -7.70
C CYS A 33 11.65 -14.43 -7.72
N ALA A 34 12.79 -13.84 -8.06
CA ALA A 34 12.94 -12.38 -8.10
C ALA A 34 12.08 -11.78 -9.24
N PRO A 35 11.17 -10.83 -8.94
CA PRO A 35 10.40 -10.12 -9.95
C PRO A 35 11.29 -9.18 -10.77
N ASP A 36 10.87 -8.90 -12.01
CA ASP A 36 11.54 -7.89 -12.84
C ASP A 36 11.29 -6.46 -12.34
N LEU A 37 12.06 -5.50 -12.88
CA LEU A 37 11.97 -4.09 -12.48
C LEU A 37 10.59 -3.47 -12.78
N VAL A 38 9.90 -3.94 -13.82
CA VAL A 38 8.55 -3.45 -14.18
C VAL A 38 7.55 -3.86 -13.10
N THR A 39 7.59 -5.13 -12.70
CA THR A 39 6.75 -5.69 -11.65
C THR A 39 7.03 -5.02 -10.30
N LEU A 40 8.30 -4.77 -9.98
CA LEU A 40 8.72 -4.05 -8.77
C LEU A 40 8.23 -2.60 -8.75
N ARG A 41 8.28 -1.90 -9.90
CA ARG A 41 7.76 -0.54 -10.05
C ARG A 41 6.25 -0.51 -9.86
N ASP A 42 5.53 -1.44 -10.49
CA ASP A 42 4.08 -1.52 -10.40
C ASP A 42 3.62 -1.88 -8.98
N ALA A 43 4.33 -2.78 -8.29
CA ALA A 43 4.14 -3.05 -6.87
C ALA A 43 4.41 -1.79 -6.02
N GLY A 44 5.47 -1.03 -6.32
CA GLY A 44 5.77 0.25 -5.69
C GLY A 44 4.64 1.27 -5.86
N TRP A 45 4.04 1.34 -7.04
CA TRP A 45 2.88 2.19 -7.29
C TRP A 45 1.69 1.79 -6.41
N GLN A 46 1.37 0.49 -6.31
CA GLN A 46 0.29 0.02 -5.43
C GLN A 46 0.57 0.33 -3.94
N LEU A 47 1.83 0.24 -3.51
CA LEU A 47 2.26 0.63 -2.16
C LEU A 47 2.10 2.13 -1.90
N THR A 48 2.05 3.00 -2.91
CA THR A 48 1.70 4.42 -2.70
C THR A 48 0.22 4.61 -2.43
N GLN A 49 -0.65 3.81 -3.06
CA GLN A 49 -2.09 3.96 -2.98
C GLN A 49 -2.64 3.44 -1.65
N LEU A 50 -2.15 2.28 -1.18
CA LEU A 50 -2.69 1.60 -0.02
C LEU A 50 -2.65 2.44 1.27
N PRO A 51 -1.52 3.09 1.66
CA PRO A 51 -1.49 3.93 2.85
C PRO A 51 -2.43 5.14 2.77
N SER A 52 -2.63 5.71 1.57
CA SER A 52 -3.55 6.83 1.36
C SER A 52 -4.99 6.40 1.68
N VAL A 53 -5.45 5.29 1.08
CA VAL A 53 -6.81 4.76 1.31
C VAL A 53 -7.01 4.35 2.77
N LEU A 54 -5.99 3.78 3.41
CA LEU A 54 -6.05 3.46 4.84
C LEU A 54 -6.10 4.71 5.72
N SER A 55 -5.44 5.81 5.32
CA SER A 55 -5.48 7.09 6.05
C SER A 55 -6.88 7.71 6.00
N ASP A 56 -7.56 7.62 4.85
CA ASP A 56 -8.97 8.04 4.72
C ASP A 56 -9.89 7.21 5.62
N LEU A 57 -9.68 5.89 5.67
CA LEU A 57 -10.44 5.02 6.57
C LEU A 57 -10.19 5.37 8.04
N VAL A 58 -8.94 5.61 8.44
CA VAL A 58 -8.60 6.01 9.80
C VAL A 58 -9.25 7.35 10.17
N THR A 59 -9.31 8.29 9.22
CA THR A 59 -10.02 9.57 9.40
C THR A 59 -11.50 9.33 9.68
N LEU A 60 -12.17 8.53 8.86
CA LEU A 60 -13.58 8.19 9.04
C LEU A 60 -13.85 7.49 10.39
N VAL A 61 -12.98 6.56 10.79
CA VAL A 61 -13.11 5.88 12.09
C VAL A 61 -12.87 6.86 13.25
N ALA A 62 -11.89 7.76 13.12
CA ALA A 62 -11.62 8.77 14.13
C ALA A 62 -12.80 9.75 14.29
N GLU A 63 -13.45 10.17 13.20
CA GLU A 63 -14.66 10.99 13.24
C GLU A 63 -15.80 10.29 13.99
N HIS A 64 -16.10 9.03 13.63
CA HIS A 64 -17.12 8.25 14.34
C HIS A 64 -16.76 8.05 15.83
N THR A 65 -15.48 7.82 16.14
CA THR A 65 -15.01 7.68 17.53
C THR A 65 -15.13 8.99 18.29
N GLY A 66 -14.86 10.12 17.63
CA GLY A 66 -15.01 11.47 18.20
C GLY A 66 -16.45 11.78 18.62
N HIS A 67 -17.44 11.40 17.83
CA HIS A 67 -18.86 11.56 18.22
C HIS A 67 -19.22 10.82 19.52
N HIS A 68 -18.55 9.71 19.82
CA HIS A 68 -18.73 9.00 21.09
C HIS A 68 -18.00 9.69 22.24
N THR A 69 -16.90 10.42 21.99
CA THR A 69 -16.22 11.21 23.04
C THR A 69 -17.04 12.41 23.49
N GLU A 70 -17.85 12.99 22.60
CA GLU A 70 -18.79 14.07 22.94
C GLU A 70 -19.92 13.60 23.88
N HIS A 71 -20.16 12.29 23.94
CA HIS A 71 -21.19 11.64 24.76
C HIS A 71 -20.57 10.54 25.65
N ALA A 72 -19.42 10.84 26.25
CA ALA A 72 -18.60 9.84 26.97
C ALA A 72 -19.33 9.14 28.13
N ASP A 73 -20.34 9.80 28.71
CA ASP A 73 -21.22 9.26 29.75
C ASP A 73 -22.08 8.06 29.28
N GLN A 74 -22.33 7.99 27.98
CA GLN A 74 -23.09 6.92 27.30
C GLN A 74 -22.21 5.75 26.88
N VAL A 75 -20.88 5.90 26.96
CA VAL A 75 -19.93 4.86 26.56
C VAL A 75 -19.55 4.03 27.78
N ARG A 76 -20.02 2.79 27.79
CA ARG A 76 -19.77 1.83 28.86
C ARG A 76 -19.02 0.62 28.32
N ARG A 77 -18.23 0.01 29.20
CA ARG A 77 -17.64 -1.30 28.98
C ARG A 77 -18.75 -2.36 29.03
N VAL A 78 -18.44 -3.57 28.58
CA VAL A 78 -19.39 -4.71 28.57
C VAL A 78 -19.83 -5.08 30.00
N ASP A 79 -19.00 -4.81 31.00
CA ASP A 79 -19.29 -4.98 32.43
C ASP A 79 -20.08 -3.80 33.04
N GLY A 80 -20.41 -2.77 32.26
CA GLY A 80 -21.19 -1.59 32.70
C GLY A 80 -20.36 -0.42 33.23
N GLU A 81 -19.04 -0.59 33.40
CA GLU A 81 -18.17 0.48 33.93
C GLU A 81 -17.95 1.61 32.89
N PRO A 82 -17.66 2.86 33.34
CA PRO A 82 -17.30 3.96 32.45
C PRO A 82 -16.13 3.59 31.53
N ALA A 83 -16.23 3.95 30.24
CA ALA A 83 -15.22 3.59 29.24
C ALA A 83 -14.47 4.79 28.62
N ALA A 84 -14.60 5.98 29.22
CA ALA A 84 -14.09 7.23 28.65
C ALA A 84 -12.56 7.20 28.41
N ASP A 85 -11.80 6.63 29.35
CA ASP A 85 -10.34 6.54 29.24
C ASP A 85 -9.89 5.60 28.11
N GLN A 86 -10.60 4.47 27.94
CA GLN A 86 -10.35 3.53 26.85
C GLN A 86 -10.67 4.17 25.51
N LEU A 87 -11.75 4.96 25.43
CA LEU A 87 -12.12 5.69 24.23
C LEU A 87 -11.07 6.76 23.88
N ALA A 88 -10.64 7.55 24.87
CA ALA A 88 -9.57 8.54 24.69
C ALA A 88 -8.26 7.88 24.25
N ARG A 89 -7.95 6.67 24.76
CA ARG A 89 -6.81 5.88 24.31
C ARG A 89 -6.95 5.46 22.86
N ALA A 90 -8.12 4.94 22.47
CA ALA A 90 -8.40 4.54 21.09
C ALA A 90 -8.22 5.72 20.10
N CYS A 91 -8.68 6.93 20.45
CA CYS A 91 -8.44 8.13 19.65
C CYS A 91 -6.96 8.43 19.46
N ARG A 92 -6.14 8.30 20.52
CA ARG A 92 -4.68 8.47 20.43
C ARG A 92 -4.04 7.42 19.54
N ASP A 93 -4.49 6.18 19.61
CA ASP A 93 -3.99 5.08 18.78
C ASP A 93 -4.35 5.30 17.30
N LEU A 94 -5.55 5.79 16.98
CA LEU A 94 -5.93 6.18 15.62
C LEU A 94 -5.05 7.33 15.08
N ALA A 95 -4.77 8.34 15.89
CA ALA A 95 -3.87 9.43 15.51
C ALA A 95 -2.43 8.93 15.25
N ALA A 96 -1.94 7.98 16.07
CA ALA A 96 -0.65 7.36 15.84
C ALA A 96 -0.63 6.53 14.55
N LEU A 97 -1.69 5.76 14.29
CA LEU A 97 -1.84 4.98 13.08
C LEU A 97 -1.84 5.87 11.82
N ARG A 98 -2.55 7.00 11.85
CA ARG A 98 -2.54 7.97 10.74
C ARG A 98 -1.12 8.45 10.41
N ARG A 99 -0.35 8.85 11.42
CA ARG A 99 1.05 9.28 11.23
C ARG A 99 1.93 8.17 10.66
N ALA A 100 1.72 6.92 11.09
CA ALA A 100 2.44 5.77 10.55
C ALA A 100 2.11 5.55 9.06
N LEU A 101 0.85 5.72 8.66
CA LEU A 101 0.42 5.62 7.26
C LEU A 101 1.00 6.75 6.40
N ASP A 102 1.05 7.98 6.90
CA ASP A 102 1.68 9.10 6.19
C ASP A 102 3.19 8.83 5.97
N THR A 103 3.86 8.27 6.98
CA THR A 103 5.27 7.86 6.88
C THR A 103 5.44 6.74 5.86
N ALA A 104 4.57 5.73 5.89
CA ALA A 104 4.57 4.63 4.93
C ALA A 104 4.32 5.11 3.49
N HIS A 105 3.43 6.09 3.30
CA HIS A 105 3.17 6.70 2.00
C HIS A 105 4.43 7.38 1.45
N THR A 106 5.11 8.19 2.26
CA THR A 106 6.36 8.84 1.87
C THR A 106 7.44 7.82 1.50
N ALA A 107 7.60 6.77 2.30
CA ALA A 107 8.56 5.70 2.03
C ALA A 107 8.24 4.96 0.72
N ALA A 108 6.97 4.62 0.48
CA ALA A 108 6.52 3.96 -0.74
C ALA A 108 6.75 4.83 -1.99
N ARG A 109 6.51 6.15 -1.89
CA ARG A 109 6.83 7.09 -2.98
C ARG A 109 8.33 7.11 -3.27
N GLY A 110 9.16 7.18 -2.22
CA GLY A 110 10.61 7.14 -2.36
C GLY A 110 11.08 5.87 -3.08
N TYR A 111 10.55 4.71 -2.68
CA TYR A 111 10.79 3.44 -3.35
C TYR A 111 10.35 3.47 -4.83
N TYR A 112 9.10 3.87 -5.11
CA TYR A 112 8.57 3.94 -6.48
C TYR A 112 9.43 4.84 -7.37
N THR A 113 9.81 6.03 -6.88
CA THR A 113 10.68 6.95 -7.60
C THR A 113 12.04 6.32 -7.86
N ALA A 114 12.68 5.71 -6.85
CA ALA A 114 13.98 5.07 -7.01
C ALA A 114 13.95 3.97 -8.08
N VAL A 115 12.96 3.07 -8.03
CA VAL A 115 12.82 1.98 -9.02
C VAL A 115 12.49 2.51 -10.40
N SER A 116 11.69 3.58 -10.51
CA SER A 116 11.35 4.20 -11.80
C SER A 116 12.55 4.80 -12.53
N HIS A 117 13.63 5.12 -11.81
CA HIS A 117 14.88 5.59 -12.40
C HIS A 117 15.83 4.46 -12.82
N LEU A 118 15.50 3.21 -12.52
CA LEU A 118 16.33 2.06 -12.92
C LEU A 118 15.95 1.63 -14.34
N ALA A 119 16.94 1.63 -15.24
CA ALA A 119 16.83 0.96 -16.52
C ALA A 119 17.30 -0.50 -16.39
N PRO A 120 16.65 -1.47 -17.06
CA PRO A 120 17.22 -2.80 -17.17
C PRO A 120 18.58 -2.69 -17.87
N ALA A 121 19.61 -3.34 -17.31
CA ALA A 121 20.93 -3.39 -17.94
C ALA A 121 20.78 -3.98 -19.35
N HIS A 122 20.82 -3.14 -20.38
CA HIS A 122 20.95 -3.62 -21.74
C HIS A 122 22.30 -4.32 -21.83
N THR A 123 22.29 -5.64 -21.99
CA THR A 123 23.47 -6.32 -22.50
C THR A 123 23.55 -5.89 -23.97
N PRO A 124 24.52 -5.05 -24.38
CA PRO A 124 24.62 -4.70 -25.79
C PRO A 124 24.80 -5.99 -26.59
N PRO A 125 24.19 -6.11 -27.78
CA PRO A 125 24.48 -7.23 -28.66
C PRO A 125 25.99 -7.26 -28.87
N ARG A 126 26.62 -8.42 -28.63
CA ARG A 126 27.99 -8.63 -29.05
C ARG A 126 28.00 -8.41 -30.55
N LEU A 127 28.53 -7.28 -30.99
CA LEU A 127 28.93 -7.08 -32.37
C LEU A 127 30.00 -8.14 -32.63
N THR A 128 29.60 -9.25 -33.24
CA THR A 128 30.54 -10.09 -33.97
C THR A 128 31.13 -9.16 -35.05
N PRO A 129 32.45 -8.90 -35.07
CA PRO A 129 33.02 -8.21 -36.20
C PRO A 129 32.89 -9.14 -37.40
N GLU A 130 31.91 -8.88 -38.27
CA GLU A 130 31.99 -9.39 -39.63
C GLU A 130 33.26 -8.79 -40.24
N GLN A 131 34.22 -9.67 -40.49
CA GLN A 131 35.49 -9.31 -41.10
C GLN A 131 35.26 -8.80 -42.53
N PRO A 132 36.02 -7.80 -42.99
CA PRO A 132 35.97 -7.35 -44.37
C PRO A 132 36.62 -8.41 -45.26
N HIS A 133 35.82 -9.17 -46.02
CA HIS A 133 36.35 -9.91 -47.16
C HIS A 133 36.38 -9.00 -48.39
N GLU A 134 37.42 -8.19 -48.43
CA GLU A 134 38.00 -7.69 -49.66
C GLU A 134 38.67 -8.89 -50.37
N GLN A 135 38.20 -9.23 -51.57
CA GLN A 135 39.04 -9.57 -52.73
C GLN A 135 38.18 -10.03 -53.93
N ARG A 136 38.13 -9.17 -54.95
CA ARG A 136 37.92 -9.59 -56.35
C ARG A 136 39.02 -10.59 -56.74
N PRO A 137 38.70 -11.52 -57.63
CA PRO A 137 39.45 -11.49 -58.89
C PRO A 137 38.55 -11.57 -60.12
N GLU A 138 39.10 -11.01 -61.18
CA GLU A 138 38.65 -11.03 -62.56
C GLU A 138 38.48 -12.47 -63.06
N PHE A 139 37.45 -12.74 -63.87
CA PHE A 139 37.51 -13.24 -65.25
C PHE A 139 36.14 -13.08 -65.90
#